data_AF-A0A3N5K653-F1
#
_entry.id   AF-A0A3N5K653-F1
#
_cell.length_a   1.000
_cell.length_b   1.000
_cell.length_c   1.000
_cell.angle_alpha   90.00
_cell.angle_beta   90.00
_cell.angle_gamma   90.00
#
_symmetry.space_group_name_H-M   'P 1'
#
loop_
_entity.id
_entity.type
_entity.pdbx_description
1 polymer ?
#
loop_
_entity_poly.entity_id
_entity_poly.type
_entity_poly.pdbx_seq_one_letter_code
_entity_poly.pdbx_strand_id
1 'polypeptide(L)'
;MASRDFVCKACSNYCDIKEFTIEGQKSYWGDKCSDKFRKPSTTGRKPVIEDLFAFREKVIEELTPPGTAAGSRLRIGLPRAMSTFDRHPFWHRYFTELGMEVVLSPTTDHKIASDGVEMALAQPCYPIQVAHGHALSLINSGV
;
A
#
# COMPACT_ATOMS: atom_id res chain seq x y z
N MET A 1 22.80 27.92 -5.67
CA MET A 1 21.94 26.71 -5.70
C MET A 1 22.53 25.75 -6.71
N ALA A 2 22.97 24.57 -6.26
CA ALA A 2 23.54 23.56 -7.16
C ALA A 2 22.52 22.43 -7.32
N SER A 3 22.35 21.92 -8.54
CA SER A 3 21.46 20.81 -8.85
C SER A 3 22.20 19.70 -9.58
N ARG A 4 21.85 18.45 -9.28
CA ARG A 4 22.37 17.24 -9.93
C ARG A 4 21.22 16.29 -10.24
N ASP A 5 21.24 15.74 -11.44
CA ASP A 5 20.30 14.70 -11.87
C ASP A 5 20.99 13.32 -11.79
N PHE A 6 20.27 12.30 -11.34
CA PHE A 6 20.74 10.91 -11.36
C PHE A 6 19.57 9.91 -11.32
N VAL A 7 19.82 8.66 -11.70
CA VAL A 7 18.81 7.59 -11.67
C VAL A 7 18.93 6.76 -10.40
N CYS A 8 17.84 6.62 -9.64
CA CYS A 8 17.76 5.74 -8.48
C CYS A 8 17.62 4.27 -8.93
N LYS A 9 18.63 3.44 -8.63
CA LYS A 9 18.63 2.00 -8.95
C LYS A 9 18.23 1.10 -7.77
N ALA A 10 17.42 1.60 -6.84
CA ALA A 10 17.04 0.84 -5.64
C ALA A 10 15.98 -0.25 -5.92
N CYS A 11 15.15 -0.05 -6.95
CA CYS A 11 14.17 -1.02 -7.42
C CYS A 11 14.02 -0.90 -8.95
N SER A 12 13.20 -1.77 -9.53
CA SER A 12 12.82 -1.83 -10.95
C SER A 12 12.23 -0.54 -11.54
N ASN A 13 11.81 0.42 -10.71
CA ASN A 13 11.16 1.65 -11.17
C ASN A 13 12.15 2.72 -11.68
N TYR A 14 13.46 2.55 -11.45
CA TYR A 14 14.53 3.41 -11.98
C TYR A 14 14.20 4.92 -12.01
N CYS A 15 13.82 5.48 -10.86
CA CYS A 15 13.31 6.87 -10.81
C CYS A 15 14.39 7.89 -11.22
N ASP A 16 14.01 8.88 -12.04
CA ASP A 16 14.82 10.07 -12.29
C ASP A 16 14.75 11.00 -11.07
N ILE A 17 15.88 11.19 -10.41
CA ILE A 17 16.00 11.99 -9.20
C ILE A 17 16.71 13.30 -9.49
N LYS A 18 16.11 14.39 -9.01
CA LYS A 18 16.73 15.72 -8.90
C LYS A 18 17.20 15.97 -7.47
N GLU A 19 18.51 16.05 -7.28
CA GLU A 19 19.14 16.53 -6.04
C GLU A 19 19.34 18.05 -6.14
N PHE A 20 18.77 18.80 -5.20
CA PHE A 20 19.04 20.22 -5.02
C PHE A 20 19.82 20.45 -3.73
N THR A 21 20.82 21.33 -3.78
CA THR A 21 21.50 21.83 -2.57
C THR A 21 21.02 23.25 -2.27
N ILE A 22 20.29 23.39 -1.18
CA ILE A 22 19.72 24.64 -0.66
C ILE A 22 20.38 24.89 0.69
N GLU A 23 21.12 26.00 0.83
CA GLU A 23 21.80 26.37 2.10
C GLU A 23 22.66 25.23 2.71
N GLY A 24 23.31 24.44 1.85
CA GLY A 24 24.13 23.28 2.27
C GLY A 24 23.34 22.01 2.58
N GLN A 25 22.00 22.07 2.61
CA GLN A 25 21.14 20.90 2.76
C GLN A 25 20.73 20.32 1.40
N LYS A 26 20.91 19.00 1.24
CA LYS A 26 20.43 18.27 0.07
C LYS A 26 18.95 17.93 0.19
N SER A 27 18.16 18.28 -0.82
CA SER A 27 16.77 17.85 -1.01
C SER A 27 16.68 17.02 -2.30
N TYR A 28 15.81 16.01 -2.32
CA TYR A 28 15.64 15.08 -3.44
C TYR A 28 14.19 15.10 -3.91
N TRP A 29 14.00 15.03 -5.23
CA TRP A 29 12.69 15.04 -5.87
C TRP A 29 12.65 14.03 -7.01
N GLY A 30 11.50 13.40 -7.23
CA GLY A 30 11.28 12.44 -8.32
C GLY A 30 11.24 10.98 -7.87
N ASP A 31 11.42 10.68 -6.59
CA ASP A 31 11.30 9.32 -6.06
C ASP A 31 9.83 8.94 -5.83
N LYS A 32 9.40 7.81 -6.43
CA LYS A 32 8.01 7.36 -6.29
C LYS A 32 7.72 6.68 -4.95
N CYS A 33 8.71 6.03 -4.34
CA CYS A 33 8.51 5.34 -3.06
C CYS A 33 8.60 6.25 -1.84
N SER A 34 9.23 7.43 -1.94
CA SER A 34 9.51 8.31 -0.80
C SER A 34 10.32 7.70 0.35
N ASP A 35 10.81 6.45 0.22
CA ASP A 35 11.50 5.75 1.32
C ASP A 35 12.98 6.11 1.42
N LYS A 36 13.65 6.26 0.28
CA LYS A 36 15.12 6.34 0.25
C LYS A 36 15.64 7.77 0.43
N PHE A 37 14.93 8.75 -0.11
CA PHE A 37 15.44 10.11 -0.21
C PHE A 37 14.70 11.12 0.67
N ARG A 38 13.57 10.73 1.26
CA ARG A 38 12.89 11.53 2.28
C ARG A 38 13.73 11.54 3.54
N LYS A 39 14.35 12.68 3.81
CA LYS A 39 15.14 12.85 5.04
C LYS A 39 14.19 12.94 6.24
N PRO A 40 14.52 12.27 7.37
CA PRO A 40 13.87 12.52 8.64
C PRO A 40 13.99 14.01 9.01
N SER A 41 13.01 14.54 9.75
CA SER A 41 13.11 15.89 10.29
C SER A 41 14.37 16.01 11.15
N THR A 42 15.18 17.04 10.94
CA THR A 42 16.39 17.32 11.72
C THR A 42 16.09 17.76 13.16
N THR A 43 14.84 18.09 13.47
CA THR A 43 14.42 18.32 14.85
C THR A 43 14.52 17.03 15.65
N GLY A 44 15.29 17.02 16.74
CA GLY A 44 15.37 15.91 17.70
C GLY A 44 14.06 15.60 18.45
N ARG A 45 12.94 16.17 18.01
CA ARG A 45 11.60 15.85 18.48
C ARG A 45 11.27 14.42 18.05
N LYS A 46 11.17 13.55 19.03
CA LYS A 46 10.58 12.22 18.83
C LYS A 46 9.06 12.34 18.76
N PRO A 47 8.38 11.56 17.91
CA PRO A 47 6.93 11.42 17.98
C PRO A 47 6.52 11.05 19.41
N VAL A 48 5.54 11.76 19.95
CA VAL A 48 4.97 11.48 21.29
C VAL A 48 3.87 10.40 21.20
N ILE A 49 3.38 10.15 19.98
CA ILE A 49 2.38 9.13 19.68
C ILE A 49 3.06 7.89 19.08
N GLU A 50 2.42 6.75 19.27
CA GLU A 50 2.78 5.51 18.59
C GLU A 50 2.54 5.59 17.07
N ASP A 51 3.10 4.63 16.35
CA ASP A 51 2.89 4.53 14.91
C ASP A 51 1.46 4.04 14.62
N LEU A 52 0.58 4.99 14.33
CA LEU A 52 -0.83 4.72 14.02
C LEU A 52 -1.01 3.92 12.72
N PHE A 53 -0.05 3.96 11.79
CA PHE A 53 -0.11 3.13 10.58
C PHE A 53 0.21 1.68 10.92
N ALA A 54 1.25 1.45 11.72
CA ALA A 54 1.58 0.11 12.21
C ALA A 54 0.43 -0.45 13.07
N PHE A 55 -0.18 0.37 13.92
CA PHE A 55 -1.37 -0.01 14.69
C PHE A 55 -2.53 -0.42 13.78
N ARG A 56 -2.83 0.35 12.74
CA ARG A 56 -3.90 0.04 11.79
C ARG A 56 -3.65 -1.27 11.05
N GLU A 57 -2.45 -1.51 10.54
CA GLU A 57 -2.13 -2.77 9.85
C GLU A 57 -2.28 -3.97 10.80
N LYS A 58 -1.81 -3.83 12.05
CA LYS A 58 -1.99 -4.87 13.08
C LYS A 58 -3.47 -5.19 13.31
N VAL A 59 -4.32 -4.18 13.46
CA VAL A 59 -5.78 -4.38 13.62
C VAL A 59 -6.39 -5.09 12.41
N ILE A 60 -5.97 -4.72 11.19
CA ILE A 60 -6.46 -5.35 9.96
C ILE A 60 -6.07 -6.84 9.91
N GLU A 61 -4.83 -7.18 10.28
CA GLU A 61 -4.33 -8.55 10.29
C GLU A 61 -4.98 -9.40 11.39
N GLU A 62 -5.15 -8.85 12.59
CA GLU A 62 -5.81 -9.54 13.71
C GLU A 62 -7.28 -9.84 13.41
N LEU A 63 -7.97 -8.94 12.71
CA LEU A 63 -9.36 -9.14 12.32
C LEU A 63 -9.52 -10.19 11.22
N THR A 64 -8.53 -10.39 10.36
CA THR A 64 -8.63 -11.32 9.21
C THR A 64 -7.45 -12.30 9.21
N PRO A 65 -7.42 -13.26 10.16
CA PRO A 65 -6.36 -14.24 10.22
C PRO A 65 -6.42 -15.16 8.99
N PRO A 66 -5.28 -15.56 8.42
CA PRO A 66 -5.26 -16.53 7.33
C PRO A 66 -5.91 -17.84 7.75
N GLY A 67 -6.90 -18.32 6.99
CA GLY A 67 -7.50 -19.64 7.19
C GLY A 67 -8.63 -19.71 8.23
N THR A 68 -9.19 -18.58 8.68
CA THR A 68 -10.48 -18.57 9.39
C THR A 68 -11.63 -18.80 8.42
N ALA A 69 -11.68 -19.98 7.82
CA ALA A 69 -12.87 -20.47 7.14
C ALA A 69 -13.91 -20.78 8.25
N ALA A 70 -14.67 -19.77 8.65
CA ALA A 70 -16.03 -20.05 9.13
C ALA A 70 -16.64 -20.91 8.03
N GLY A 71 -17.10 -22.13 8.34
CA GLY A 71 -17.51 -23.20 7.41
C GLY A 71 -18.67 -22.85 6.47
N SER A 72 -18.57 -21.70 5.83
CA SER A 72 -19.46 -21.04 4.91
C SER A 72 -19.08 -21.43 3.50
N ARG A 73 -20.09 -21.51 2.64
CA ARG A 73 -19.89 -21.80 1.21
C ARG A 73 -19.55 -20.54 0.40
N LEU A 74 -19.62 -19.35 1.00
CA LEU A 74 -19.52 -18.08 0.29
C LEU A 74 -18.34 -17.25 0.82
N ARG A 75 -17.43 -16.90 -0.09
CA ARG A 75 -16.26 -16.07 0.18
C ARG A 75 -16.47 -14.68 -0.41
N ILE A 76 -15.98 -13.66 0.28
CA ILE A 76 -15.95 -12.29 -0.22
C ILE A 76 -14.55 -11.72 -0.13
N GLY A 77 -14.05 -11.25 -1.28
CA GLY A 77 -12.74 -10.63 -1.40
C GLY A 77 -12.81 -9.15 -1.07
N LEU A 78 -11.98 -8.69 -0.14
CA LEU A 78 -11.74 -7.27 0.13
C LEU A 78 -10.35 -6.89 -0.38
N PRO A 79 -10.23 -6.02 -1.40
CA PRO A 79 -8.95 -5.46 -1.81
C PRO A 79 -8.36 -4.61 -0.68
N ARG A 80 -7.12 -4.87 -0.27
CA ARG A 80 -6.33 -4.06 0.68
C ARG A 80 -5.88 -2.74 0.03
N ALA A 81 -6.85 -1.93 -0.37
CA ALA A 81 -6.65 -0.67 -1.06
C ALA A 81 -7.73 0.35 -0.67
N MET A 82 -7.43 1.63 -0.86
CA MET A 82 -8.38 2.75 -0.71
C MET A 82 -9.14 2.73 0.63
N SER A 83 -10.47 2.75 0.59
CA SER A 83 -11.35 2.85 1.76
C SER A 83 -11.33 1.60 2.65
N THR A 84 -10.75 0.48 2.19
CA THR A 84 -10.58 -0.71 3.03
C THR A 84 -9.73 -0.39 4.25
N PHE A 85 -8.68 0.42 4.13
CA PHE A 85 -7.84 0.77 5.29
C PHE A 85 -8.63 1.43 6.43
N ASP A 86 -9.63 2.24 6.11
CA ASP A 86 -10.42 2.97 7.11
C ASP A 86 -11.67 2.21 7.56
N ARG A 87 -12.22 1.35 6.69
CA ARG A 87 -13.52 0.68 6.89
C ARG A 87 -13.43 -0.83 7.06
N HIS A 88 -12.23 -1.41 7.09
CA HIS A 88 -12.05 -2.85 7.23
C HIS A 88 -12.80 -3.44 8.43
N PRO A 89 -12.73 -2.88 9.66
CA PRO A 89 -13.45 -3.45 10.79
C PRO A 89 -14.97 -3.54 10.58
N PHE A 90 -15.55 -2.53 9.91
CA PHE A 90 -16.97 -2.52 9.57
C PHE A 90 -17.31 -3.60 8.56
N TRP A 91 -16.60 -3.65 7.43
CA TRP A 91 -16.89 -4.61 6.36
C TRP A 91 -16.63 -6.05 6.79
N HIS A 92 -15.53 -6.28 7.51
CA HIS A 92 -15.21 -7.56 8.08
C HIS A 92 -16.35 -8.07 8.97
N ARG A 93 -16.79 -7.24 9.95
CA ARG A 93 -17.88 -7.63 10.84
C ARG A 93 -19.20 -7.84 10.09
N TYR A 94 -19.54 -6.96 9.17
CA TYR A 94 -20.77 -7.06 8.39
C TYR A 94 -20.86 -8.39 7.63
N PHE A 95 -19.82 -8.77 6.89
CA PHE A 95 -19.84 -9.99 6.09
C PHE A 95 -19.72 -11.27 6.92
N THR A 96 -18.93 -11.24 7.99
CA THR A 96 -18.85 -12.38 8.93
C THR A 96 -20.18 -12.64 9.65
N GLU A 97 -20.93 -11.60 10.04
CA GLU A 97 -22.29 -11.73 10.60
C GLU A 97 -23.30 -12.26 9.58
N LEU A 98 -23.10 -12.00 8.29
CA LEU A 98 -23.87 -12.62 7.21
C LEU A 98 -23.44 -14.07 6.91
N GLY A 99 -22.48 -14.61 7.67
CA GLY A 99 -21.98 -15.97 7.50
C GLY A 99 -21.11 -16.15 6.26
N MET A 100 -20.42 -15.10 5.80
CA MET A 100 -19.45 -15.17 4.70
C MET A 100 -18.02 -15.21 5.23
N GLU A 101 -17.13 -15.92 4.54
CA GLU A 101 -15.69 -15.86 4.79
C GLU A 101 -15.12 -14.60 4.12
N VAL A 102 -14.51 -13.72 4.92
CA VAL A 102 -13.86 -12.51 4.42
C VAL A 102 -12.41 -12.81 4.10
N VAL A 103 -12.02 -12.62 2.84
CA VAL A 103 -10.64 -12.80 2.37
C VAL A 103 -10.08 -11.43 2.01
N LEU A 104 -9.04 -11.01 2.74
CA LEU A 104 -8.33 -9.78 2.44
C LEU A 104 -7.17 -10.07 1.48
N SER A 105 -6.97 -9.22 0.46
CA SER A 105 -5.80 -9.35 -0.41
C SER A 105 -4.50 -9.11 0.38
N PRO A 106 -3.37 -9.69 -0.04
CA PRO A 106 -2.11 -9.58 0.69
C PRO A 106 -1.60 -8.12 0.69
N THR A 107 -0.56 -7.86 1.49
CA THR A 107 0.14 -6.56 1.46
C THR A 107 0.60 -6.26 0.04
N THR A 108 0.45 -5.00 -0.39
CA THR A 108 0.91 -4.55 -1.71
C THR A 108 2.39 -4.88 -1.91
N ASP A 109 2.70 -5.65 -2.94
CA ASP A 109 4.06 -5.88 -3.41
C ASP A 109 4.24 -5.36 -4.84
N HIS A 110 5.45 -5.52 -5.38
CA HIS A 110 5.76 -5.10 -6.75
C HIS A 110 4.89 -5.82 -7.78
N LYS A 111 4.57 -7.10 -7.56
CA LYS A 111 3.79 -7.89 -8.50
C LYS A 111 2.36 -7.35 -8.58
N ILE A 112 1.70 -7.15 -7.44
CA ILE A 112 0.35 -6.59 -7.38
C ILE A 112 0.30 -5.21 -8.02
N ALA A 113 1.29 -4.35 -7.74
CA ALA A 113 1.34 -3.04 -8.36
C ALA A 113 1.51 -3.11 -9.88
N SER A 114 2.40 -3.97 -10.39
CA SER A 114 2.65 -4.16 -11.82
C SER A 114 1.43 -4.72 -12.54
N ASP A 115 0.86 -5.81 -12.00
CA ASP A 115 -0.34 -6.45 -12.53
C ASP A 115 -1.51 -5.43 -12.58
N GLY A 116 -1.63 -4.57 -11.57
CA GLY A 116 -2.64 -3.52 -11.53
C GLY A 116 -2.47 -2.43 -12.59
N VAL A 117 -1.22 -2.06 -12.89
CA VAL A 117 -0.90 -1.12 -13.99
C VAL A 117 -1.22 -1.76 -15.35
N GLU A 118 -0.87 -3.03 -15.55
CA GLU A 118 -1.14 -3.76 -16.79
C GLU A 118 -2.65 -3.97 -17.03
N MET A 119 -3.42 -4.21 -15.96
CA MET A 119 -4.87 -4.38 -16.03
C MET A 119 -5.64 -3.08 -16.25
N ALA A 120 -5.05 -1.93 -15.94
CA ALA A 120 -5.74 -0.66 -16.06
C ALA A 120 -5.88 -0.24 -17.53
N LEU A 121 -7.12 -0.26 -18.05
CA LEU A 121 -7.44 0.15 -19.43
C LEU A 121 -7.15 1.64 -19.68
N ALA A 122 -7.39 2.47 -18.67
CA ALA A 122 -7.04 3.89 -18.68
C ALA A 122 -5.81 4.14 -17.80
N GLN A 123 -5.35 5.39 -17.73
CA GLN A 123 -4.31 5.82 -16.80
C GLN A 123 -4.93 6.56 -15.60
N PRO A 124 -5.70 5.90 -14.71
CA PRO A 124 -6.16 6.55 -13.50
C PRO A 124 -4.99 6.78 -12.55
N CYS A 125 -5.22 7.53 -11.48
CA CYS A 125 -4.22 7.74 -10.43
C CYS A 125 -3.65 6.40 -9.94
N TYR A 126 -2.35 6.34 -9.69
CA TYR A 126 -1.62 5.11 -9.33
C TYR A 126 -2.28 4.24 -8.23
N PRO A 127 -2.85 4.80 -7.14
CA PRO A 127 -3.55 3.98 -6.15
C PRO A 127 -4.74 3.18 -6.70
N ILE A 128 -5.42 3.72 -7.73
CA ILE A 128 -6.50 3.02 -8.43
C ILE A 128 -5.93 1.89 -9.27
N GLN A 129 -4.80 2.10 -9.95
CA GLN A 129 -4.11 1.04 -10.70
C GLN A 129 -3.71 -0.11 -9.75
N VAL A 130 -3.10 0.20 -8.61
CA VAL A 130 -2.75 -0.80 -7.57
C VAL A 130 -3.99 -1.54 -7.05
N ALA A 131 -5.13 -0.88 -6.90
CA ALA A 131 -6.38 -1.53 -6.50
C ALA A 131 -6.86 -2.60 -7.51
N HIS A 132 -6.61 -2.41 -8.81
CA HIS A 132 -6.89 -3.44 -9.82
C HIS A 132 -6.02 -4.68 -9.62
N GLY A 133 -4.77 -4.51 -9.23
CA GLY A 133 -3.86 -5.61 -8.92
C GLY A 133 -4.33 -6.42 -7.70
N HIS A 134 -4.83 -5.73 -6.67
CA HIS A 134 -5.43 -6.40 -5.50
C HIS A 134 -6.68 -7.19 -5.87
N ALA A 135 -7.55 -6.63 -6.72
CA ALA A 135 -8.70 -7.34 -7.24
C ALA A 135 -8.28 -8.58 -8.05
N LEU A 136 -7.26 -8.46 -8.91
CA LEU A 136 -6.73 -9.59 -9.67
C LEU A 136 -6.13 -10.67 -8.76
N SER A 137 -5.43 -10.28 -7.69
CA SER A 137 -4.87 -11.22 -6.70
C SER A 137 -5.96 -12.05 -6.03
N LEU A 138 -7.10 -11.44 -5.70
CA LEU A 138 -8.26 -12.14 -5.13
C LEU A 138 -8.89 -13.11 -6.14
N ILE A 139 -9.10 -12.66 -7.38
CA ILE A 139 -9.62 -13.50 -8.48
C ILE A 139 -8.73 -14.73 -8.69
N ASN A 140 -7.41 -14.54 -8.74
CA ASN A 140 -6.44 -15.62 -8.90
C ASN A 140 -6.42 -16.60 -7.71
N SER A 141 -6.86 -16.15 -6.54
CA SER A 141 -7.00 -16.98 -5.33
C SER A 141 -8.35 -17.71 -5.27
N GLY A 142 -9.19 -17.58 -6.30
CA GLY A 142 -10.50 -18.24 -6.40
C GLY A 142 -11.58 -17.60 -5.53
N VAL A 143 -11.41 -16.32 -5.18
CA VAL A 143 -12.40 -15.51 -4.43
C VAL A 143 -13.16 -14.60 -5.39
#